data_AF-A0A5Q2QCJ8-F1
#
_entry.id   AF-A0A5Q2QCJ8-F1
#
_cell.length_a   1.000
_cell.length_b   1.000
_cell.length_c   1.000
_cell.angle_alpha   90.00
_cell.angle_beta   90.00
_cell.angle_gamma   90.00
#
_symmetry.space_group_name_H-M   'P 1'
#
loop_
_entity.id
_entity.type
_entity.pdbx_description
1 polymer ?
#
loop_
_entity_poly.entity_id
_entity_poly.type
_entity_poly.pdbx_seq_one_letter_code
_entity_poly.pdbx_strand_id
1 'polypeptide(L)'
;MFKLPKLALLAALFSVGAQAASLGFGTPASDNEIAGWDIDIRPDGMGLPPGGGTAEQGEPLYEAKCAMCHGSFGEGAGRWPVLAGGEGSLTEERPEKTVGSYWPYASTLWDYIHRAMPYPQPQSLSDDEVYKITAYVLYLNDIIDYDFELSQASFAEVEMPNQDSFYVDDRPDVVNARCFEDCADPAAMTIVGTIGGLSPTGHFKEDSGVSASHYGDSAPEASTATKVSLSEVAVRGQGAYDQYCAACHGSGVAGAPKVGDQAAWSGRISQGLASLVEHAIQGYQGDAGYMPPKGGFTNLADDVVADAVSYMAESSQ
;
A
#
# COMPACT_ATOMS: atom_id res chain seq x y z
N MET A 1 -28.36 -86.36 15.01
CA MET A 1 -29.62 -85.81 14.47
C MET A 1 -29.86 -84.51 15.23
N PHE A 2 -29.74 -83.29 14.71
CA PHE A 2 -30.10 -82.69 13.42
C PHE A 2 -29.10 -81.59 13.02
N LYS A 3 -28.93 -81.39 11.71
CA LYS A 3 -28.19 -80.30 11.06
C LYS A 3 -29.02 -79.01 11.04
N LEU A 4 -28.38 -77.85 11.14
CA LEU A 4 -28.73 -76.61 10.42
C LEU A 4 -27.52 -75.66 10.41
N PRO A 5 -27.10 -75.12 9.25
CA PRO A 5 -26.01 -74.16 9.18
C PRO A 5 -26.54 -72.78 9.56
N LYS A 6 -25.88 -72.10 10.51
CA LYS A 6 -26.13 -70.68 10.74
C LYS A 6 -25.40 -69.89 9.65
N LEU A 7 -26.15 -69.53 8.61
CA LEU A 7 -25.76 -68.47 7.68
C LEU A 7 -25.57 -67.18 8.50
N ALA A 8 -24.34 -66.71 8.65
CA ALA A 8 -24.07 -65.37 9.16
C ALA A 8 -24.45 -64.38 8.07
N LEU A 9 -25.60 -63.73 8.25
CA LEU A 9 -26.05 -62.63 7.39
C LEU A 9 -25.13 -61.43 7.66
N LEU A 10 -24.14 -61.22 6.80
CA LEU A 10 -23.34 -59.99 6.78
C LEU A 10 -24.24 -58.86 6.26
N ALA A 11 -24.82 -58.08 7.16
CA ALA A 11 -25.48 -56.83 6.80
C ALA A 11 -24.38 -55.81 6.44
N ALA A 12 -24.11 -55.66 5.15
CA ALA A 12 -23.31 -54.56 4.64
C ALA A 12 -24.11 -53.26 4.86
N LEU A 13 -23.77 -52.53 5.93
CA LEU A 13 -24.14 -51.13 6.11
C LEU A 13 -23.44 -50.34 5.00
N PHE A 14 -24.10 -50.20 3.86
CA PHE A 14 -23.75 -49.17 2.89
C PHE A 14 -24.12 -47.83 3.52
N SER A 15 -23.13 -47.15 4.08
CA SER A 15 -23.21 -45.72 4.35
C SER A 15 -23.36 -45.01 3.00
N VAL A 16 -24.60 -44.84 2.56
CA VAL A 16 -24.92 -43.91 1.47
C VAL A 16 -24.71 -42.52 2.05
N GLY A 17 -23.49 -42.01 1.92
CA GLY A 17 -23.22 -40.60 2.15
C GLY A 17 -24.17 -39.82 1.25
N ALA A 18 -25.06 -39.02 1.86
CA ALA A 18 -25.89 -38.09 1.13
C ALA A 18 -24.97 -37.08 0.43
N GLN A 19 -24.63 -37.35 -0.83
CA GLN A 19 -24.06 -36.33 -1.70
C GLN A 19 -25.18 -35.34 -1.96
N ALA A 20 -25.07 -34.16 -1.35
CA ALA A 20 -25.90 -33.03 -1.74
C ALA A 20 -25.77 -32.87 -3.26
N ALA A 21 -26.88 -32.96 -3.98
CA ALA A 21 -26.89 -32.73 -5.41
C ALA A 21 -26.39 -31.30 -5.67
N SER A 22 -25.38 -31.16 -6.53
CA SER A 22 -24.91 -29.87 -6.99
C SER A 22 -26.09 -29.05 -7.53
N LEU A 23 -26.16 -27.77 -7.15
CA LEU A 23 -27.20 -26.84 -7.62
C LEU A 23 -27.05 -26.50 -9.13
N GLY A 24 -25.97 -26.95 -9.78
CA GLY A 24 -25.74 -26.76 -11.21
C GLY A 24 -25.35 -25.33 -11.61
N PHE A 25 -24.92 -24.50 -10.65
CA PHE A 25 -24.41 -23.15 -10.91
C PHE A 25 -22.90 -23.16 -11.15
N GLY A 26 -22.44 -22.31 -12.09
CA GLY A 26 -21.03 -22.14 -12.44
C GLY A 26 -20.49 -23.23 -13.37
N THR A 27 -19.23 -23.06 -13.77
CA THR A 27 -18.44 -24.05 -14.52
C THR A 27 -17.11 -24.25 -13.79
N PRO A 28 -16.48 -25.44 -13.90
CA PRO A 28 -15.12 -25.62 -13.40
C PRO A 28 -14.19 -24.59 -14.04
N ALA A 29 -13.36 -23.93 -13.21
CA ALA A 29 -12.32 -23.05 -13.71
C ALA A 29 -11.29 -23.88 -14.50
N SER A 30 -10.82 -23.31 -15.61
CA SER A 30 -9.71 -23.86 -16.39
C SER A 30 -8.39 -23.66 -15.66
N ASP A 31 -7.40 -24.49 -15.99
CA ASP A 31 -6.05 -24.38 -15.41
C ASP A 31 -5.43 -22.99 -15.64
N ASN A 32 -5.77 -22.32 -16.75
CA ASN A 32 -5.29 -20.97 -17.04
C ASN A 32 -5.98 -19.90 -16.16
N GLU A 33 -7.28 -20.03 -15.91
CA GLU A 33 -7.98 -19.14 -14.98
C GLU A 33 -7.45 -19.28 -13.57
N ILE A 34 -7.18 -20.52 -13.13
CA ILE A 34 -6.58 -20.79 -11.82
C ILE A 34 -5.18 -20.20 -11.77
N ALA A 35 -4.30 -20.51 -12.74
CA ALA A 35 -2.93 -20.02 -12.76
C ALA A 35 -2.81 -18.48 -12.81
N GLY A 36 -3.80 -17.79 -13.40
CA GLY A 36 -3.82 -16.32 -13.41
C GLY A 36 -4.28 -15.67 -12.11
N TRP A 37 -4.91 -16.43 -11.20
CA TRP A 37 -5.53 -15.90 -9.97
C TRP A 37 -4.87 -16.44 -8.71
N ASP A 38 -4.49 -17.72 -8.72
CA ASP A 38 -3.78 -18.44 -7.66
C ASP A 38 -2.28 -18.20 -7.80
N ILE A 39 -1.85 -17.05 -7.29
CA ILE A 39 -0.44 -16.63 -7.21
C ILE A 39 0.01 -16.53 -5.74
N ASP A 40 -0.72 -17.21 -4.86
CA ASP A 40 -0.56 -17.15 -3.41
C ASP A 40 0.72 -17.88 -2.98
N ILE A 41 1.53 -17.25 -2.12
CA ILE A 41 2.75 -17.89 -1.59
C ILE A 41 2.58 -18.25 -0.13
N ARG A 42 2.65 -19.55 0.14
CA ARG A 42 2.53 -20.10 1.49
C ARG A 42 3.83 -19.89 2.28
N PRO A 43 3.77 -19.88 3.63
CA PRO A 43 4.97 -19.80 4.49
C PRO A 43 6.02 -20.88 4.23
N ASP A 44 5.61 -22.06 3.74
CA ASP A 44 6.48 -23.17 3.38
C ASP A 44 7.13 -23.02 1.98
N GLY A 45 6.93 -21.87 1.31
CA GLY A 45 7.44 -21.59 -0.04
C GLY A 45 6.62 -22.22 -1.16
N MET A 46 5.55 -22.97 -0.85
CA MET A 46 4.65 -23.51 -1.86
C MET A 46 3.93 -22.37 -2.60
N GLY A 47 3.94 -22.45 -3.93
CA GLY A 47 3.41 -21.41 -4.82
C GLY A 47 4.49 -20.57 -5.49
N LEU A 48 5.74 -20.60 -4.98
CA LEU A 48 6.83 -19.81 -5.56
C LEU A 48 7.12 -20.23 -7.00
N PRO A 49 7.17 -19.28 -7.95
CA PRO A 49 7.57 -19.59 -9.33
C PRO A 49 9.09 -19.84 -9.42
N PRO A 50 9.56 -20.54 -10.46
CA PRO A 50 10.98 -20.68 -10.73
C PRO A 50 11.62 -19.31 -10.99
N GLY A 51 12.73 -19.03 -10.32
CA GLY A 51 13.43 -17.76 -10.43
C GLY A 51 14.39 -17.53 -9.27
N GLY A 52 15.03 -16.37 -9.28
CA GLY A 52 15.87 -15.94 -8.17
C GLY A 52 16.63 -14.65 -8.39
N GLY A 53 17.32 -14.21 -7.34
CA GLY A 53 18.29 -13.14 -7.41
C GLY A 53 18.81 -12.72 -6.05
N THR A 54 19.79 -11.81 -6.07
CA THR A 54 20.47 -11.28 -4.89
C THR A 54 20.00 -9.87 -4.54
N ALA A 55 20.34 -9.41 -3.34
CA ALA A 55 20.14 -8.02 -2.95
C ALA A 55 20.89 -7.05 -3.86
N GLU A 56 22.09 -7.42 -4.32
CA GLU A 56 22.87 -6.63 -5.30
C GLU A 56 22.11 -6.33 -6.59
N GLN A 57 21.37 -7.32 -7.09
CA GLN A 57 20.55 -7.16 -8.29
C GLN A 57 19.22 -6.43 -7.98
N GLY A 58 18.77 -6.50 -6.73
CA GLY A 58 17.55 -5.88 -6.25
C GLY A 58 17.66 -4.39 -5.98
N GLU A 59 18.79 -3.93 -5.47
CA GLU A 59 19.04 -2.52 -5.13
C GLU A 59 18.67 -1.55 -6.26
N PRO A 60 19.19 -1.69 -7.51
CA PRO A 60 18.84 -0.77 -8.58
C PRO A 60 17.36 -0.84 -9.00
N LEU A 61 16.70 -2.00 -8.86
CA LEU A 61 15.27 -2.15 -9.12
C LEU A 61 14.44 -1.46 -8.05
N TYR A 62 14.83 -1.63 -6.79
CA TYR A 62 14.20 -0.99 -5.65
C TYR A 62 14.32 0.54 -5.73
N GLU A 63 15.52 1.05 -6.03
CA GLU A 63 15.74 2.49 -6.20
C GLU A 63 14.85 3.06 -7.32
N ALA A 64 14.75 2.35 -8.44
CA ALA A 64 13.94 2.79 -9.57
C ALA A 64 12.43 2.72 -9.34
N LYS A 65 11.94 1.73 -8.59
CA LYS A 65 10.50 1.39 -8.53
C LYS A 65 9.84 1.60 -7.16
N CYS A 66 10.63 1.71 -6.09
CA CYS A 66 10.15 1.66 -4.70
C CYS A 66 10.59 2.88 -3.87
N ALA A 67 11.84 3.34 -4.04
CA ALA A 67 12.47 4.32 -3.15
C ALA A 67 11.74 5.69 -3.12
N MET A 68 11.01 6.04 -4.18
CA MET A 68 10.25 7.30 -4.21
C MET A 68 9.22 7.42 -3.08
N CYS A 69 8.69 6.27 -2.62
CA CYS A 69 7.76 6.19 -1.50
C CYS A 69 8.42 5.57 -0.28
N HIS A 70 9.25 4.55 -0.44
CA HIS A 70 9.78 3.79 0.70
C HIS A 70 11.14 4.28 1.21
N GLY A 71 11.73 5.32 0.63
CA GLY A 71 13.11 5.75 0.91
C GLY A 71 14.13 4.81 0.27
N SER A 72 15.39 5.24 0.11
CA SER A 72 16.42 4.41 -0.54
C SER A 72 16.87 3.23 0.31
N PHE A 73 16.67 3.32 1.64
CA PHE A 73 17.03 2.30 2.61
C PHE A 73 15.79 1.72 3.34
N GLY A 74 14.59 1.92 2.80
CA GLY A 74 13.36 1.43 3.43
C GLY A 74 12.89 2.26 4.62
N GLU A 75 13.44 3.45 4.85
CA GLU A 75 13.11 4.33 5.97
C GLU A 75 11.75 5.04 5.85
N GLY A 76 11.09 4.93 4.69
CA GLY A 76 9.83 5.59 4.36
C GLY A 76 10.00 7.07 4.00
N ALA A 77 9.46 7.49 2.85
CA ALA A 77 9.43 8.88 2.44
C ALA A 77 8.16 9.58 2.97
N GLY A 78 8.32 10.50 3.91
CA GLY A 78 7.21 11.32 4.43
C GLY A 78 6.21 10.51 5.26
N ARG A 79 5.07 10.15 4.67
CA ARG A 79 4.00 9.36 5.35
C ARG A 79 3.81 7.97 4.76
N TRP A 80 4.67 7.59 3.82
CA TRP A 80 4.66 6.25 3.26
C TRP A 80 5.23 5.22 4.24
N PRO A 81 4.83 3.94 4.14
CA PRO A 81 5.27 2.90 5.07
C PRO A 81 6.79 2.72 5.10
N VAL A 82 7.30 2.58 6.32
CA VAL A 82 8.67 2.16 6.62
C VAL A 82 8.79 0.65 6.40
N LEU A 83 9.80 0.21 5.66
CA LEU A 83 10.06 -1.18 5.32
C LEU A 83 11.19 -1.80 6.16
N ALA A 84 12.13 -1.00 6.65
CA ALA A 84 13.28 -1.46 7.43
C ALA A 84 13.47 -0.68 8.74
N GLY A 85 13.95 -1.35 9.79
CA GLY A 85 14.15 -0.78 11.12
C GLY A 85 13.07 -1.15 12.14
N GLY A 86 13.11 -0.54 13.32
CA GLY A 86 12.11 -0.77 14.37
C GLY A 86 12.32 -2.04 15.20
N GLU A 87 13.48 -2.68 15.08
CA GLU A 87 13.87 -3.86 15.86
C GLU A 87 13.79 -3.57 17.36
N GLY A 88 13.11 -4.44 18.12
CA GLY A 88 12.93 -4.28 19.56
C GLY A 88 11.84 -3.27 19.98
N SER A 89 11.25 -2.51 19.05
CA SER A 89 10.24 -1.48 19.37
C SER A 89 8.85 -2.03 19.74
N LEU A 90 8.61 -3.34 19.59
CA LEU A 90 7.28 -3.96 19.73
C LEU A 90 6.60 -3.76 21.10
N THR A 91 7.38 -3.42 22.13
CA THR A 91 6.88 -3.17 23.50
C THR A 91 6.80 -1.70 23.87
N GLU A 92 7.22 -0.80 22.97
CA GLU A 92 7.17 0.64 23.18
C GLU A 92 5.74 1.18 23.07
N GLU A 93 5.53 2.41 23.54
CA GLU A 93 4.23 3.09 23.44
C GLU A 93 3.81 3.27 21.96
N ARG A 94 4.77 3.46 21.06
CA ARG A 94 4.55 3.62 19.62
C ARG A 94 5.50 2.72 18.82
N PRO A 95 5.18 1.42 18.70
CA PRO A 95 6.01 0.47 17.97
C PRO A 95 6.16 0.81 16.49
N GLU A 96 7.37 0.62 15.95
CA GLU A 96 7.67 0.67 14.53
C GLU A 96 7.64 -0.75 13.96
N LYS A 97 6.51 -1.10 13.33
CA LYS A 97 6.24 -2.43 12.77
C LYS A 97 6.62 -2.46 11.30
N THR A 98 7.77 -3.02 10.99
CA THR A 98 8.35 -3.13 9.64
C THR A 98 8.42 -4.59 9.20
N VAL A 99 9.05 -4.84 8.06
CA VAL A 99 9.31 -6.20 7.57
C VAL A 99 10.18 -6.97 8.57
N GLY A 100 11.33 -6.43 8.97
CA GLY A 100 12.25 -7.11 9.89
C GLY A 100 11.77 -7.15 11.34
N SER A 101 11.09 -6.10 11.81
CA SER A 101 10.69 -6.03 13.22
C SER A 101 9.43 -6.82 13.55
N TYR A 102 8.52 -7.01 12.59
CA TYR A 102 7.18 -7.54 12.87
C TYR A 102 6.75 -8.71 12.00
N TRP A 103 7.12 -8.80 10.73
CA TRP A 103 6.52 -9.80 9.84
C TRP A 103 7.03 -11.22 10.14
N PRO A 104 6.15 -12.25 10.13
CA PRO A 104 6.56 -13.61 10.50
C PRO A 104 7.17 -14.42 9.36
N TYR A 105 6.89 -14.09 8.10
CA TYR A 105 7.31 -14.91 6.95
C TYR A 105 7.75 -14.03 5.77
N ALA A 106 8.87 -14.41 5.15
CA ALA A 106 9.33 -13.80 3.90
C ALA A 106 8.34 -14.05 2.75
N SER A 107 7.55 -15.14 2.79
CA SER A 107 6.56 -15.46 1.76
C SER A 107 5.52 -14.36 1.59
N THR A 108 5.09 -13.74 2.69
CA THR A 108 4.15 -12.63 2.68
C THR A 108 4.76 -11.41 2.00
N LEU A 109 6.06 -11.15 2.19
CA LEU A 109 6.76 -10.07 1.51
C LEU A 109 6.79 -10.30 0.00
N TRP A 110 7.19 -11.50 -0.43
CA TRP A 110 7.26 -11.84 -1.86
C TRP A 110 5.87 -11.76 -2.52
N ASP A 111 4.84 -12.41 -1.95
CA ASP A 111 3.47 -12.40 -2.49
C ASP A 111 2.92 -10.97 -2.58
N TYR A 112 3.08 -10.20 -1.51
CA TYR A 112 2.57 -8.83 -1.48
C TYR A 112 3.27 -7.93 -2.51
N ILE A 113 4.59 -8.06 -2.68
CA ILE A 113 5.32 -7.32 -3.71
C ILE A 113 4.80 -7.71 -5.10
N HIS A 114 4.72 -9.01 -5.38
CA HIS A 114 4.24 -9.53 -6.67
C HIS A 114 2.81 -9.07 -6.99
N ARG A 115 1.91 -9.17 -6.01
CA ARG A 115 0.48 -8.93 -6.21
C ARG A 115 0.09 -7.46 -6.19
N ALA A 116 0.73 -6.66 -5.35
CA ALA A 116 0.22 -5.33 -4.99
C ALA A 116 1.24 -4.19 -5.18
N MET A 117 2.48 -4.49 -5.59
CA MET A 117 3.52 -3.48 -5.81
C MET A 117 4.06 -3.47 -7.25
N PRO A 118 4.61 -2.32 -7.69
CA PRO A 118 4.56 -1.00 -7.04
C PRO A 118 3.13 -0.47 -6.90
N TYR A 119 2.83 0.31 -5.85
CA TYR A 119 1.49 0.85 -5.58
C TYR A 119 0.75 1.44 -6.81
N PRO A 120 1.39 2.23 -7.69
CA PRO A 120 0.71 2.75 -8.88
C PRO A 120 0.48 1.70 -10.00
N GLN A 121 1.17 0.57 -9.97
CA GLN A 121 1.20 -0.45 -11.02
C GLN A 121 1.32 -1.87 -10.43
N PRO A 122 0.31 -2.37 -9.69
CA PRO A 122 0.33 -3.72 -9.13
C PRO A 122 0.44 -4.78 -10.25
N GLN A 123 1.08 -5.91 -9.96
CA GLN A 123 1.33 -7.02 -10.91
C GLN A 123 2.15 -6.62 -12.15
N SER A 124 2.95 -5.55 -12.07
CA SER A 124 3.81 -5.11 -13.19
C SER A 124 5.22 -5.71 -13.17
N LEU A 125 5.61 -6.35 -12.06
CA LEU A 125 6.92 -6.95 -11.88
C LEU A 125 6.95 -8.38 -12.40
N SER A 126 8.08 -8.81 -12.96
CA SER A 126 8.31 -10.23 -13.23
C SER A 126 8.71 -10.98 -11.95
N ASP A 127 8.50 -12.30 -11.92
CA ASP A 127 8.90 -13.17 -10.80
C ASP A 127 10.35 -12.95 -10.35
N ASP A 128 11.29 -12.85 -11.29
CA ASP A 128 12.70 -12.57 -11.01
C ASP A 128 12.93 -11.17 -10.42
N GLU A 129 12.20 -10.16 -10.88
CA GLU A 129 12.27 -8.82 -10.28
C GLU A 129 11.75 -8.84 -8.84
N VAL A 130 10.69 -9.59 -8.56
CA VAL A 130 10.14 -9.76 -7.20
C VAL A 130 11.17 -10.44 -6.31
N TYR A 131 11.83 -11.53 -6.75
CA TYR A 131 12.89 -12.16 -5.96
C TYR A 131 14.01 -11.18 -5.60
N LYS A 132 14.50 -10.42 -6.58
CA LYS A 132 15.59 -9.46 -6.38
C LYS A 132 15.19 -8.35 -5.40
N ILE A 133 14.02 -7.75 -5.59
CA ILE A 133 13.51 -6.70 -4.69
C ILE A 133 13.28 -7.27 -3.28
N THR A 134 12.71 -8.48 -3.17
CA THR A 134 12.52 -9.17 -1.89
C THR A 134 13.86 -9.38 -1.19
N ALA A 135 14.88 -9.87 -1.91
CA ALA A 135 16.23 -10.05 -1.36
C ALA A 135 16.81 -8.73 -0.84
N TYR A 136 16.65 -7.63 -1.59
CA TYR A 136 17.11 -6.32 -1.14
C TYR A 136 16.40 -5.84 0.12
N VAL A 137 15.08 -6.00 0.23
CA VAL A 137 14.34 -5.61 1.44
C VAL A 137 14.71 -6.48 2.64
N LEU A 138 14.96 -7.77 2.44
CA LEU A 138 15.46 -8.67 3.50
C LEU A 138 16.88 -8.26 3.95
N TYR A 139 17.75 -7.89 3.01
CA TYR A 139 19.09 -7.37 3.30
C TYR A 139 19.04 -6.05 4.09
N LEU A 140 18.15 -5.11 3.73
CA LEU A 140 17.96 -3.85 4.48
C LEU A 140 17.58 -4.07 5.96
N ASN A 141 17.03 -5.24 6.28
CA ASN A 141 16.63 -5.63 7.63
C ASN A 141 17.65 -6.58 8.30
N ASP A 142 18.85 -6.72 7.73
CA ASP A 142 19.92 -7.62 8.21
C ASP A 142 19.48 -9.11 8.33
N ILE A 143 18.51 -9.55 7.51
CA ILE A 143 17.98 -10.93 7.54
C ILE A 143 18.83 -11.87 6.67
N ILE A 144 19.35 -11.36 5.55
CA ILE A 144 20.20 -12.12 4.62
C ILE A 144 21.43 -11.28 4.23
N ASP A 145 22.49 -11.96 3.81
CA ASP A 145 23.69 -11.31 3.26
C ASP A 145 23.43 -10.70 1.87
N TYR A 146 24.22 -9.69 1.50
CA TYR A 146 24.05 -8.96 0.23
C TYR A 146 24.22 -9.84 -1.02
N ASP A 147 25.03 -10.89 -0.93
CA ASP A 147 25.30 -11.87 -1.98
C ASP A 147 24.49 -13.17 -1.83
N PHE A 148 23.58 -13.25 -0.86
CA PHE A 148 22.68 -14.40 -0.72
C PHE A 148 21.75 -14.51 -1.94
N GLU A 149 21.75 -15.68 -2.57
CA GLU A 149 20.88 -15.98 -3.71
C GLU A 149 19.51 -16.43 -3.22
N LEU A 150 18.53 -15.52 -3.21
CA LEU A 150 17.15 -15.85 -2.89
C LEU A 150 16.49 -16.50 -4.12
N SER A 151 16.01 -17.72 -3.97
CA SER A 151 15.39 -18.51 -5.02
C SER A 151 14.29 -19.40 -4.46
N GLN A 152 13.50 -20.04 -5.33
CA GLN A 152 12.52 -21.05 -4.91
C GLN A 152 13.13 -22.13 -3.99
N ALA A 153 14.40 -22.51 -4.21
CA ALA A 153 15.05 -23.56 -3.45
C ALA A 153 15.62 -23.09 -2.11
N SER A 154 16.13 -21.86 -2.05
CA SER A 154 16.74 -21.27 -0.84
C SER A 154 15.75 -20.48 0.02
N PHE A 155 14.53 -20.24 -0.46
CA PHE A 155 13.53 -19.43 0.26
C PHE A 155 13.22 -19.95 1.66
N ALA A 156 13.18 -21.28 1.83
CA ALA A 156 12.91 -21.92 3.11
C ALA A 156 14.03 -21.74 4.15
N GLU A 157 15.20 -21.25 3.73
CA GLU A 157 16.33 -20.95 4.62
C GLU A 157 16.18 -19.57 5.29
N VAL A 158 15.26 -18.72 4.80
CA VAL A 158 15.03 -17.38 5.35
C VAL A 158 14.13 -17.47 6.58
N GLU A 159 14.73 -17.28 7.76
CA GLU A 159 14.01 -17.20 9.04
C GLU A 159 13.77 -15.74 9.44
N MET A 160 12.51 -15.35 9.62
CA MET A 160 12.17 -13.98 10.02
C MET A 160 12.26 -13.83 11.55
N PRO A 161 12.77 -12.69 12.08
CA PRO A 161 13.00 -12.52 13.51
C PRO A 161 11.75 -12.67 14.40
N ASN A 162 10.57 -12.32 13.87
CA ASN A 162 9.31 -12.29 14.63
C ASN A 162 8.36 -13.47 14.33
N GLN A 163 8.86 -14.54 13.72
CA GLN A 163 8.06 -15.69 13.26
C GLN A 163 7.23 -16.34 14.37
N ASP A 164 7.80 -16.51 15.57
CA ASP A 164 7.16 -17.21 16.68
C ASP A 164 6.27 -16.32 17.56
N SER A 165 6.18 -15.01 17.27
CA SER A 165 5.47 -14.04 18.12
C SER A 165 3.98 -13.93 17.83
N PHE A 166 3.47 -14.71 16.87
CA PHE A 166 2.05 -14.71 16.49
C PHE A 166 1.34 -15.94 17.03
N TYR A 167 0.13 -15.75 17.55
CA TYR A 167 -0.71 -16.81 18.08
C TYR A 167 -2.13 -16.68 17.54
N VAL A 168 -2.84 -17.80 17.49
CA VAL A 168 -4.27 -17.83 17.16
C VAL A 168 -5.02 -17.11 18.28
N ASP A 169 -5.92 -16.21 17.91
CA ASP A 169 -6.74 -15.43 18.84
C ASP A 169 -7.32 -16.33 19.94
N ASP A 170 -6.88 -16.10 21.17
CA ASP A 170 -7.25 -16.84 22.36
C ASP A 170 -8.33 -16.13 23.17
N ARG A 171 -8.81 -14.98 22.69
CA ARG A 171 -9.84 -14.20 23.38
C ARG A 171 -11.15 -15.00 23.42
N PRO A 172 -11.84 -15.01 24.57
CA PRO A 172 -13.20 -15.53 24.63
C PRO A 172 -14.13 -14.59 23.83
N ASP A 173 -15.27 -15.12 23.36
CA ASP A 173 -16.31 -14.35 22.66
C ASP A 173 -16.72 -13.06 23.41
N VAL A 174 -16.60 -13.04 24.74
CA VAL A 174 -16.73 -11.85 25.59
C VAL A 174 -15.82 -11.93 26.82
N VAL A 175 -15.01 -10.87 27.05
CA VAL A 175 -14.12 -10.74 28.22
C VAL A 175 -14.83 -10.14 29.45
N ASN A 176 -16.08 -9.68 29.29
CA ASN A 176 -16.81 -8.99 30.34
C ASN A 176 -17.81 -9.92 31.05
N ALA A 177 -17.61 -10.13 32.35
CA ALA A 177 -18.70 -10.57 33.20
C ALA A 177 -19.79 -9.50 33.21
N ARG A 178 -21.00 -9.83 32.75
CA ARG A 178 -22.14 -8.89 32.82
C ARG A 178 -22.38 -8.55 34.29
N CYS A 179 -22.44 -7.25 34.57
CA CYS A 179 -22.95 -6.79 35.84
C CYS A 179 -24.47 -7.04 35.88
N PHE A 180 -24.95 -7.71 36.93
CA PHE A 180 -26.37 -7.99 37.14
C PHE A 180 -27.00 -7.10 38.21
N GLU A 181 -26.21 -6.60 39.16
CA GLU A 181 -26.66 -5.80 40.30
C GLU A 181 -25.67 -4.66 40.56
N ASP A 182 -26.18 -3.49 40.96
CA ASP A 182 -25.41 -2.28 41.30
C ASP A 182 -24.40 -1.82 40.23
N CYS A 183 -24.81 -1.90 38.95
CA CYS A 183 -23.97 -1.55 37.83
C CYS A 183 -23.70 -0.04 37.74
N ALA A 184 -22.51 0.33 37.26
CA ALA A 184 -22.18 1.71 36.98
C ALA A 184 -23.22 2.32 36.02
N ASP A 185 -23.74 3.49 36.39
CA ASP A 185 -24.75 4.20 35.60
C ASP A 185 -24.12 4.71 34.30
N PRO A 186 -24.55 4.21 33.12
CA PRO A 186 -24.03 4.68 31.83
C PRO A 186 -24.27 6.19 31.63
N ALA A 187 -25.32 6.76 32.23
CA ALA A 187 -25.62 8.19 32.13
C ALA A 187 -24.65 9.07 32.93
N ALA A 188 -23.93 8.49 33.90
CA ALA A 188 -22.88 9.17 34.66
C ALA A 188 -21.50 9.06 33.97
N MET A 189 -21.35 8.22 32.95
CA MET A 189 -20.11 8.09 32.19
C MET A 189 -19.98 9.22 31.17
N THR A 190 -18.84 9.90 31.17
CA THR A 190 -18.52 10.94 30.18
C THR A 190 -17.35 10.46 29.35
N ILE A 191 -17.52 10.39 28.03
CA ILE A 191 -16.41 10.16 27.10
C ILE A 191 -15.65 11.48 27.01
N VAL A 192 -14.47 11.55 27.62
CA VAL A 192 -13.59 12.72 27.54
C VAL A 192 -12.57 12.46 26.44
N GLY A 193 -12.74 13.12 25.29
CA GLY A 193 -11.76 13.09 24.20
C GLY A 193 -12.35 13.26 22.82
N THR A 194 -12.40 14.50 22.33
CA THR A 194 -12.20 14.78 20.91
C THR A 194 -10.73 15.13 20.74
N ILE A 195 -10.03 14.50 19.80
CA ILE A 195 -8.70 15.01 19.41
C ILE A 195 -8.93 16.38 18.77
N GLY A 196 -8.65 17.44 19.53
CA GLY A 196 -8.87 18.81 19.11
C GLY A 196 -8.21 19.08 17.76
N GLY A 197 -9.02 19.46 16.76
CA GLY A 197 -8.56 19.92 15.46
C GLY A 197 -8.37 18.87 14.35
N LEU A 198 -8.60 17.57 14.60
CA LEU A 198 -8.47 16.54 13.55
C LEU A 198 -9.81 16.07 12.94
N SER A 199 -10.91 16.24 13.68
CA SER A 199 -12.24 15.97 13.15
C SER A 199 -12.73 17.20 12.38
N PRO A 200 -13.10 17.08 11.08
CA PRO A 200 -13.66 18.21 10.33
C PRO A 200 -14.89 18.77 11.05
N THR A 201 -14.79 20.00 11.56
CA THR A 201 -15.84 20.63 12.38
C THR A 201 -16.96 21.27 11.55
N GLY A 202 -16.93 21.17 10.22
CA GLY A 202 -17.89 21.82 9.31
C GLY A 202 -19.36 21.42 9.51
N HIS A 203 -19.64 20.40 10.32
CA HIS A 203 -20.99 19.98 10.72
C HIS A 203 -21.28 20.11 12.23
N PHE A 204 -20.36 20.69 13.00
CA PHE A 204 -20.51 20.86 14.44
C PHE A 204 -20.80 22.32 14.76
N LYS A 205 -21.71 22.57 15.70
CA LYS A 205 -21.94 23.93 16.20
C LYS A 205 -20.68 24.44 16.89
N GLU A 206 -20.19 25.57 16.40
CA GLU A 206 -18.97 26.26 16.85
C GLU A 206 -19.10 26.82 18.30
N ASP A 207 -20.29 26.76 18.91
CA ASP A 207 -20.58 27.33 20.24
C ASP A 207 -20.29 26.39 21.42
N SER A 208 -19.76 25.19 21.18
CA SER A 208 -19.56 24.18 22.24
C SER A 208 -18.38 24.45 23.18
N GLY A 209 -17.51 25.44 22.88
CA GLY A 209 -16.39 25.81 23.75
C GLY A 209 -15.29 24.75 23.90
N VAL A 210 -15.31 23.68 23.09
CA VAL A 210 -14.37 22.54 23.18
C VAL A 210 -13.04 22.80 22.45
N SER A 211 -12.93 23.87 21.65
CA SER A 211 -11.75 24.14 20.82
C SER A 211 -10.61 24.90 21.53
N ALA A 212 -10.78 25.34 22.78
CA ALA A 212 -9.94 26.39 23.36
C ALA A 212 -8.71 25.93 24.16
N SER A 213 -8.42 24.64 24.26
CA SER A 213 -7.29 24.19 25.07
C SER A 213 -6.57 23.02 24.44
N HIS A 214 -5.50 23.30 23.67
CA HIS A 214 -4.23 22.56 23.84
C HIS A 214 -3.04 23.03 23.00
N TYR A 215 -3.16 24.04 22.12
CA TYR A 215 -2.00 24.63 21.47
C TYR A 215 -1.89 26.12 21.77
N GLY A 216 -0.71 26.52 22.21
CA GLY A 216 -0.34 27.90 22.46
C GLY A 216 -0.59 28.79 21.24
N ASP A 217 -0.89 30.03 21.55
CA ASP A 217 -1.37 31.13 20.71
C ASP A 217 -0.36 31.57 19.64
N SER A 218 -0.03 30.70 18.69
CA SER A 218 0.89 31.00 17.59
C SER A 218 0.27 30.61 16.26
N ALA A 219 -0.56 31.51 15.75
CA ALA A 219 -1.01 31.49 14.36
C ALA A 219 0.20 31.62 13.42
N PRO A 220 0.37 30.74 12.41
CA PRO A 220 1.33 31.02 11.35
C PRO A 220 0.80 32.18 10.51
N GLU A 221 1.69 33.11 10.16
CA GLU A 221 1.37 34.26 9.32
C GLU A 221 0.79 33.79 7.99
N ALA A 222 -0.46 34.16 7.74
CA ALA A 222 -1.13 33.94 6.48
C ALA A 222 -0.50 34.82 5.40
N SER A 223 0.29 34.20 4.52
CA SER A 223 0.58 34.74 3.20
C SER A 223 -0.73 34.97 2.46
N THR A 224 -0.99 36.21 2.06
CA THR A 224 -2.14 36.61 1.24
C THR A 224 -2.04 35.97 -0.15
N ALA A 225 -2.60 34.76 -0.30
CA ALA A 225 -2.80 34.13 -1.59
C ALA A 225 -3.99 34.81 -2.29
N THR A 226 -3.72 35.57 -3.34
CA THR A 226 -4.73 35.98 -4.31
C THR A 226 -5.33 34.72 -4.92
N LYS A 227 -6.65 34.50 -4.76
CA LYS A 227 -7.33 33.40 -5.47
C LYS A 227 -7.23 33.64 -6.97
N VAL A 228 -6.44 32.83 -7.66
CA VAL A 228 -6.42 32.80 -9.12
C VAL A 228 -7.75 32.19 -9.58
N SER A 229 -8.46 32.88 -10.46
CA SER A 229 -9.69 32.38 -11.08
C SER A 229 -9.32 31.34 -12.13
N LEU A 230 -9.49 30.06 -11.81
CA LEU A 230 -9.23 28.95 -12.72
C LEU A 230 -10.34 28.82 -13.78
N SER A 231 -9.97 28.43 -15.00
CA SER A 231 -10.88 28.04 -16.06
C SER A 231 -11.59 26.73 -15.73
N GLU A 232 -12.73 26.45 -16.39
CA GLU A 232 -13.44 25.17 -16.21
C GLU A 232 -12.55 23.96 -16.54
N VAL A 233 -11.63 24.12 -17.48
CA VAL A 233 -10.64 23.10 -17.88
C VAL A 233 -9.65 22.85 -16.74
N ALA A 234 -9.08 23.91 -16.18
CA ALA A 234 -8.18 23.82 -15.03
C ALA A 234 -8.88 23.23 -13.79
N VAL A 235 -10.14 23.57 -13.55
CA VAL A 235 -10.92 22.99 -12.45
C VAL A 235 -11.10 21.47 -12.62
N ARG A 236 -11.38 20.99 -13.84
CA ARG A 236 -11.44 19.53 -14.10
C ARG A 236 -10.09 18.85 -13.93
N GLY A 237 -9.01 19.53 -14.31
CA GLY A 237 -7.65 19.02 -14.25
C GLY A 237 -7.08 18.86 -12.83
N GLN A 238 -7.66 19.53 -11.84
CA GLN A 238 -7.16 19.52 -10.47
C GLN A 238 -7.05 18.10 -9.89
N GLY A 239 -8.09 17.28 -10.04
CA GLY A 239 -8.07 15.91 -9.50
C GLY A 239 -7.00 15.03 -10.15
N ALA A 240 -6.78 15.18 -11.46
CA ALA A 240 -5.72 14.48 -12.16
C ALA A 240 -4.33 14.97 -11.72
N TYR A 241 -4.16 16.28 -11.53
CA TYR A 241 -2.93 16.82 -10.96
C TYR A 241 -2.65 16.24 -9.58
N ASP A 242 -3.63 16.29 -8.67
CA ASP A 242 -3.48 15.84 -7.28
C ASP A 242 -3.08 14.36 -7.21
N GLN A 243 -3.65 13.54 -8.08
CA GLN A 243 -3.42 12.10 -8.10
C GLN A 243 -2.12 11.68 -8.80
N TYR A 244 -1.77 12.31 -9.92
CA TYR A 244 -0.73 11.79 -10.82
C TYR A 244 0.50 12.70 -10.94
N CYS A 245 0.36 13.99 -10.67
CA CYS A 245 1.42 14.97 -10.96
C CYS A 245 2.02 15.61 -9.69
N ALA A 246 1.22 15.74 -8.63
CA ALA A 246 1.58 16.45 -7.40
C ALA A 246 2.77 15.83 -6.66
N ALA A 247 3.01 14.53 -6.82
CA ALA A 247 4.14 13.84 -6.18
C ALA A 247 5.48 14.52 -6.50
N CYS A 248 5.69 14.94 -7.75
CA CYS A 248 6.89 15.67 -8.16
C CYS A 248 6.66 17.18 -8.17
N HIS A 249 5.53 17.64 -8.71
CA HIS A 249 5.27 19.07 -8.94
C HIS A 249 4.71 19.83 -7.74
N GLY A 250 4.33 19.15 -6.65
CA GLY A 250 3.90 19.80 -5.41
C GLY A 250 5.07 20.33 -4.58
N SER A 251 6.14 19.53 -4.46
CA SER A 251 7.34 19.87 -3.68
C SER A 251 8.57 20.17 -4.53
N GLY A 252 8.52 19.90 -5.84
CA GLY A 252 9.60 20.14 -6.81
C GLY A 252 10.68 19.06 -6.81
N VAL A 253 10.28 17.80 -6.64
CA VAL A 253 11.18 16.63 -6.63
C VAL A 253 11.97 16.58 -7.94
N ALA A 254 13.26 16.24 -7.85
CA ALA A 254 14.16 16.09 -9.01
C ALA A 254 14.19 17.31 -9.96
N GLY A 255 13.98 18.52 -9.42
CA GLY A 255 13.97 19.76 -10.21
C GLY A 255 12.66 20.04 -10.95
N ALA A 256 11.59 19.29 -10.63
CA ALA A 256 10.27 19.54 -11.19
C ALA A 256 9.79 20.97 -10.85
N PRO A 257 9.19 21.70 -11.81
CA PRO A 257 8.65 23.02 -11.55
C PRO A 257 7.48 22.92 -10.56
N LYS A 258 7.58 23.64 -9.43
CA LYS A 258 6.58 23.63 -8.36
C LYS A 258 5.33 24.39 -8.78
N VAL A 259 4.15 23.79 -8.66
CA VAL A 259 2.90 24.52 -8.93
C VAL A 259 2.73 25.65 -7.91
N GLY A 260 2.35 26.83 -8.41
CA GLY A 260 2.26 28.07 -7.62
C GLY A 260 3.56 28.90 -7.62
N ASP A 261 4.67 28.38 -8.15
CA ASP A 261 5.90 29.16 -8.30
C ASP A 261 5.89 29.96 -9.61
N GLN A 262 5.43 31.21 -9.53
CA GLN A 262 5.32 32.10 -10.67
C GLN A 262 6.65 32.31 -11.42
N ALA A 263 7.79 32.32 -10.70
CA ALA A 263 9.09 32.51 -11.31
C ALA A 263 9.50 31.28 -12.14
N ALA A 264 9.28 30.07 -11.60
CA ALA A 264 9.55 28.82 -12.31
C ALA A 264 8.63 28.59 -13.53
N TRP A 265 7.42 29.17 -13.51
CA TRP A 265 6.40 28.92 -14.53
C TRP A 265 6.28 30.00 -15.62
N SER A 266 6.56 31.28 -15.34
CA SER A 266 6.42 32.37 -16.32
C SER A 266 7.05 32.09 -17.69
N GLY A 267 8.30 31.61 -17.73
CA GLY A 267 9.00 31.27 -18.97
C GLY A 267 8.45 30.02 -19.67
N ARG A 268 7.82 29.12 -18.92
CA ARG A 268 7.18 27.90 -19.43
C ARG A 268 5.82 28.23 -20.05
N ILE A 269 5.00 29.01 -19.35
CA ILE A 269 3.69 29.49 -19.84
C ILE A 269 3.87 30.28 -21.14
N SER A 270 4.96 31.05 -21.26
CA SER A 270 5.31 31.81 -22.47
C SER A 270 5.57 30.93 -23.72
N GLN A 271 5.90 29.65 -23.55
CA GLN A 271 6.05 28.69 -24.66
C GLN A 271 4.70 28.26 -25.23
N GLY A 272 3.61 28.54 -24.51
CA GLY A 272 2.25 28.20 -24.87
C GLY A 272 1.80 26.86 -24.31
N LEU A 273 0.52 26.78 -23.95
CA LEU A 273 -0.09 25.62 -23.30
C LEU A 273 0.07 24.33 -24.13
N ALA A 274 -0.06 24.41 -25.46
CA ALA A 274 0.09 23.26 -26.34
C ALA A 274 1.48 22.61 -26.24
N SER A 275 2.55 23.41 -26.09
CA SER A 275 3.91 22.87 -25.93
C SER A 275 4.09 22.20 -24.57
N LEU A 276 3.48 22.74 -23.51
CA LEU A 276 3.53 22.14 -22.18
C LEU A 276 2.78 20.80 -22.14
N VAL A 277 1.62 20.73 -22.80
CA VAL A 277 0.83 19.50 -22.93
C VAL A 277 1.60 18.44 -23.70
N GLU A 278 2.21 18.80 -24.83
CA GLU A 278 3.01 17.86 -25.63
C GLU A 278 4.17 17.27 -24.82
N HIS A 279 4.93 18.14 -24.12
CA HIS A 279 6.01 17.70 -23.23
C HIS A 279 5.51 16.82 -22.09
N ALA A 280 4.33 17.09 -21.55
CA ALA A 280 3.74 16.25 -20.52
C ALA A 280 3.31 14.88 -21.04
N ILE A 281 2.77 14.79 -22.26
CA ILE A 281 2.32 13.54 -22.87
C ILE A 281 3.51 12.68 -23.31
N GLN A 282 4.49 13.28 -23.99
CA GLN A 282 5.62 12.58 -24.60
C GLN A 282 6.84 12.44 -23.67
N GLY A 283 6.82 13.13 -22.54
CA GLY A 283 7.98 13.28 -21.68
C GLY A 283 8.91 14.39 -22.18
N TYR A 284 9.75 14.88 -21.27
CA TYR A 284 10.64 16.00 -21.55
C TYR A 284 11.93 15.89 -20.77
N GLN A 285 13.06 16.00 -21.48
CA GLN A 285 14.37 16.15 -20.87
C GLN A 285 14.76 17.64 -20.93
N GLY A 286 14.85 18.28 -19.78
CA GLY A 286 15.32 19.66 -19.66
C GLY A 286 16.61 19.77 -18.85
N ASP A 287 17.12 20.99 -18.74
CA ASP A 287 18.32 21.29 -17.95
C ASP A 287 18.12 21.06 -16.45
N ALA A 288 16.87 21.20 -15.97
CA ALA A 288 16.52 21.03 -14.57
C ALA A 288 16.21 19.58 -14.16
N GLY A 289 16.01 18.67 -15.12
CA GLY A 289 15.62 17.30 -14.84
C GLY A 289 14.83 16.64 -15.96
N TYR A 290 14.43 15.39 -15.71
CA TYR A 290 13.63 14.57 -16.59
C TYR A 290 12.17 14.51 -16.11
N MET A 291 11.23 14.80 -17.02
CA MET A 291 9.81 14.57 -16.84
C MET A 291 9.41 13.32 -17.64
N PRO A 292 8.97 12.23 -16.98
CA PRO A 292 8.52 11.04 -17.69
C PRO A 292 7.23 11.29 -18.49
N PRO A 293 7.02 10.58 -19.62
CA PRO A 293 5.77 10.63 -20.37
C PRO A 293 4.57 10.37 -19.47
N LYS A 294 3.57 11.24 -19.52
CA LYS A 294 2.34 11.21 -18.71
C LYS A 294 2.60 11.10 -17.21
N GLY A 295 3.69 11.70 -16.71
CA GLY A 295 4.07 11.61 -15.30
C GLY A 295 4.45 10.21 -14.83
N GLY A 296 4.77 9.30 -15.76
CA GLY A 296 5.03 7.88 -15.47
C GLY A 296 3.80 6.97 -15.55
N PHE A 297 2.62 7.54 -15.83
CA PHE A 297 1.35 6.81 -15.93
C PHE A 297 0.93 6.69 -17.40
N THR A 298 1.52 5.71 -18.10
CA THR A 298 1.33 5.52 -19.55
C THR A 298 -0.12 5.21 -19.96
N ASN A 299 -0.95 4.79 -19.02
CA ASN A 299 -2.38 4.51 -19.18
C ASN A 299 -3.28 5.75 -19.10
N LEU A 300 -2.77 6.93 -18.74
CA LEU A 300 -3.57 8.16 -18.73
C LEU A 300 -3.99 8.55 -20.15
N ALA A 301 -5.23 9.00 -20.29
CA ALA A 301 -5.70 9.60 -21.55
C ALA A 301 -5.09 11.00 -21.73
N ASP A 302 -4.81 11.37 -22.98
CA ASP A 302 -4.09 12.61 -23.31
C ASP A 302 -4.86 13.87 -22.89
N ASP A 303 -6.19 13.82 -22.91
CA ASP A 303 -7.08 14.89 -22.45
C ASP A 303 -7.01 15.10 -20.93
N VAL A 304 -6.89 14.02 -20.15
CA VAL A 304 -6.68 14.08 -18.69
C VAL A 304 -5.34 14.76 -18.37
N VAL A 305 -4.29 14.44 -19.13
CA VAL A 305 -2.98 15.10 -19.00
C VAL A 305 -3.09 16.58 -19.38
N ALA A 306 -3.80 16.91 -20.46
CA ALA A 306 -3.97 18.29 -20.90
C ALA A 306 -4.74 19.16 -19.89
N ASP A 307 -5.82 18.64 -19.31
CA ASP A 307 -6.59 19.33 -18.27
C ASP A 307 -5.70 19.55 -17.01
N ALA A 308 -4.91 18.56 -16.59
CA ALA A 308 -3.96 18.68 -15.47
C ALA A 308 -2.87 19.75 -15.73
N VAL A 309 -2.29 19.79 -16.92
CA VAL A 309 -1.30 20.83 -17.29
C VAL A 309 -1.95 22.22 -17.27
N SER A 310 -3.21 22.35 -17.67
CA SER A 310 -3.96 23.61 -17.61
C SER A 310 -4.12 24.09 -16.16
N TYR A 311 -4.47 23.17 -15.24
CA TYR A 311 -4.50 23.46 -13.81
C TYR A 311 -3.15 23.98 -13.28
N MET A 312 -2.06 23.29 -13.60
CA MET A 312 -0.72 23.64 -13.13
C MET A 312 -0.26 24.99 -13.66
N ALA A 313 -0.50 25.26 -14.94
CA ALA A 313 -0.14 26.52 -15.58
C ALA A 313 -0.95 27.69 -15.00
N GLU A 314 -2.28 27.55 -14.88
CA GLU A 314 -3.14 28.60 -14.35
C GLU A 314 -2.92 28.86 -12.86
N SER A 315 -2.67 27.82 -12.07
CA SER A 315 -2.36 27.95 -10.65
C SER A 315 -1.00 28.61 -10.38
N SER A 316 -0.17 28.79 -11.42
CA SER A 316 1.19 29.34 -11.34
C SER A 316 1.38 30.64 -12.11
N GLN A 317 0.28 31.32 -12.49
CA GLN A 317 0.30 32.60 -13.20
C GLN A 317 0.62 33.80 -12.31
#